data_AF-A0A0Q7YD86-F1
#
_entry.id   AF-A0A0Q7YD86-F1
#
_cell.length_a   1.000
_cell.length_b   1.000
_cell.length_c   1.000
_cell.angle_alpha   90.00
_cell.angle_beta   90.00
_cell.angle_gamma   90.00
#
_symmetry.space_group_name_H-M   'P 1'
#
loop_
_entity.id
_entity.type
_entity.pdbx_description
1 polymer ?
#
loop_
_entity_poly.entity_id
_entity_poly.type
_entity_poly.pdbx_seq_one_letter_code
_entity_poly.pdbx_strand_id
1 'polypeptide(L)'
;MTTFRLEKPEEEVRRVVFVLEKQGIHERIPAQVGLNIDVSGSMKPLYESGIVQSALERVLPVALYFDEDGRIDTWVFSSDDRMASLKPVTSSTYEGYVRREITENPSLQRILWGGTDYEPVIRSNLMAYGLLEARNAGGLLGMIFGQTRDTFGEETRSGVPAINYFLTDGMNSDHDAAWRLLTEAEHAESQIYYVMVGIGDDEFEFLRGAAREFPNVGFVSARDLGQFVGADDAYEKLLPVELCSWLKHEHEGEDDHH
;
A
#
# COMPACT_ATOMS: atom_id res chain seq x y z
N MET A 1 -22.80 -9.83 -6.41
CA MET A 1 -21.82 -9.19 -7.29
C MET A 1 -20.67 -10.17 -7.46
N THR A 2 -20.20 -10.38 -8.68
CA THR A 2 -19.01 -11.22 -8.92
C THR A 2 -17.79 -10.38 -8.54
N THR A 3 -17.09 -10.78 -7.50
CA THR A 3 -15.84 -10.14 -7.09
C THR A 3 -14.73 -10.55 -8.07
N PHE A 4 -13.78 -9.66 -8.35
CA PHE A 4 -12.63 -9.99 -9.16
C PHE A 4 -11.85 -11.15 -8.55
N ARG A 5 -11.38 -12.08 -9.39
CA ARG A 5 -10.47 -13.15 -9.00
C ARG A 5 -9.34 -13.19 -10.02
N LEU A 6 -8.11 -13.11 -9.53
CA LEU A 6 -6.92 -13.24 -10.34
C LEU A 6 -6.68 -14.70 -10.69
N GLU A 7 -6.81 -15.05 -11.96
CA GLU A 7 -6.54 -16.39 -12.47
C GLU A 7 -5.19 -16.48 -13.20
N LYS A 8 -4.77 -15.40 -13.86
CA LYS A 8 -3.58 -15.35 -14.71
C LYS A 8 -2.80 -14.06 -14.48
N PRO A 9 -1.91 -14.02 -13.48
CA PRO A 9 -1.12 -12.83 -13.15
C PRO A 9 -0.41 -12.22 -14.37
N GLU A 10 0.12 -13.04 -15.27
CA GLU A 10 0.83 -12.60 -16.47
C GLU A 10 -0.05 -11.85 -17.49
N GLU A 11 -1.33 -12.18 -17.60
CA GLU A 11 -2.26 -11.45 -18.48
C GLU A 11 -2.58 -10.07 -17.91
N GLU A 12 -2.73 -9.98 -16.59
CA GLU A 12 -3.01 -8.74 -15.89
C GLU A 12 -1.77 -7.82 -15.82
N VAL A 13 -0.55 -8.38 -15.73
CA VAL A 13 0.70 -7.61 -15.88
C VAL A 13 0.77 -6.92 -17.24
N ARG A 14 0.31 -7.56 -18.32
CA ARG A 14 0.27 -6.90 -19.64
C ARG A 14 -0.67 -5.70 -19.67
N ARG A 15 -1.75 -5.71 -18.87
CA ARG A 15 -2.66 -4.57 -18.73
C ARG A 15 -2.00 -3.42 -17.97
N VAL A 16 -1.23 -3.74 -16.93
CA VAL A 16 -0.36 -2.77 -16.23
C VAL A 16 0.60 -2.11 -17.20
N VAL A 17 1.35 -2.91 -17.98
CA VAL A 17 2.27 -2.40 -19.02
C VAL A 17 1.55 -1.47 -19.99
N PHE A 18 0.38 -1.88 -20.49
CA PHE A 18 -0.40 -1.06 -21.43
C PHE A 18 -0.83 0.29 -20.84
N VAL A 19 -1.20 0.34 -19.55
CA VAL A 19 -1.51 1.61 -18.86
C VAL A 19 -0.27 2.47 -18.72
N LEU A 20 0.87 1.89 -18.35
CA LEU A 20 2.14 2.60 -18.22
C LEU A 20 2.63 3.17 -19.56
N GLU A 21 2.54 2.39 -20.65
CA GLU A 21 2.90 2.84 -22.00
C GLU A 21 2.03 4.03 -22.45
N LYS A 22 0.73 4.02 -22.15
CA LYS A 22 -0.15 5.18 -22.41
C LYS A 22 0.28 6.42 -21.65
N GLN A 23 0.85 6.25 -20.46
CA GLN A 23 1.40 7.33 -19.64
C GLN A 23 2.83 7.69 -20.05
N GLY A 24 3.41 7.05 -21.07
CA GLY A 24 4.76 7.31 -21.57
C GLY A 24 5.88 6.71 -20.74
N ILE A 25 5.61 5.64 -19.97
CA ILE A 25 6.61 4.79 -19.34
C ILE A 25 6.79 3.57 -20.25
N HIS A 26 7.86 3.57 -21.05
CA HIS A 26 8.16 2.50 -22.02
C HIS A 26 9.24 1.53 -21.52
N GLU A 27 10.00 1.95 -20.52
CA GLU A 27 11.02 1.14 -19.86
C GLU A 27 10.60 0.92 -18.41
N ARG A 28 10.99 -0.23 -17.86
CA ARG A 28 10.64 -0.60 -16.50
C ARG A 28 11.41 0.28 -15.53
N ILE A 29 10.69 1.04 -14.72
CA ILE A 29 11.21 1.76 -13.55
C ILE A 29 11.07 0.81 -12.36
N PRO A 30 12.16 0.36 -11.71
CA PRO A 30 12.08 -0.50 -10.54
C PRO A 30 11.41 0.25 -9.37
N ALA A 31 10.44 -0.38 -8.71
CA ALA A 31 9.86 0.15 -7.48
C ALA A 31 9.35 -0.98 -6.58
N GLN A 32 9.54 -0.82 -5.27
CA GLN A 32 8.93 -1.67 -4.26
C GLN A 32 7.43 -1.43 -4.21
N VAL A 33 6.63 -2.45 -3.87
CA VAL A 33 5.17 -2.30 -3.76
C VAL A 33 4.69 -2.69 -2.37
N GLY A 34 4.04 -1.74 -1.69
CA GLY A 34 3.43 -1.91 -0.38
C GLY A 34 1.90 -1.88 -0.42
N LEU A 35 1.25 -2.56 0.52
CA LEU A 35 -0.19 -2.52 0.73
C LEU A 35 -0.51 -2.44 2.22
N ASN A 36 -1.14 -1.34 2.63
CA ASN A 36 -1.63 -1.10 3.98
C ASN A 36 -3.14 -1.27 3.99
N ILE A 37 -3.64 -2.15 4.84
CA ILE A 37 -5.05 -2.51 4.86
C ILE A 37 -5.67 -2.17 6.21
N ASP A 38 -6.65 -1.28 6.19
CA ASP A 38 -7.46 -0.93 7.34
C ASP A 38 -8.26 -2.14 7.82
N VAL A 39 -8.02 -2.59 9.05
CA VAL A 39 -8.75 -3.66 9.72
C VAL A 39 -9.71 -3.12 10.78
N SER A 40 -10.20 -1.90 10.63
CA SER A 40 -11.21 -1.31 11.51
C SER A 40 -12.54 -2.04 11.46
N GLY A 41 -13.38 -1.80 12.48
CA GLY A 41 -14.70 -2.42 12.58
C GLY A 41 -15.62 -2.10 11.40
N SER A 42 -15.51 -0.93 10.78
CA SER A 42 -16.31 -0.50 9.63
C SER A 42 -15.99 -1.30 8.37
N MET A 43 -14.72 -1.72 8.20
CA MET A 43 -14.26 -2.52 7.06
C MET A 43 -14.78 -3.97 7.05
N LYS A 44 -15.31 -4.50 8.16
CA LYS A 44 -15.74 -5.92 8.28
C LYS A 44 -16.57 -6.45 7.10
N PRO A 45 -17.60 -5.75 6.58
CA PRO A 45 -18.40 -6.26 5.46
C PRO A 45 -17.58 -6.46 4.18
N LEU A 46 -16.49 -5.70 3.99
CA LEU A 46 -15.61 -5.82 2.83
C LEU A 46 -14.69 -7.05 2.95
N TYR A 47 -14.29 -7.40 4.17
CA TYR A 47 -13.57 -8.65 4.44
C TYR A 47 -14.47 -9.87 4.23
N GLU A 48 -15.68 -9.85 4.80
CA GLU A 48 -16.64 -10.96 4.70
C GLU A 48 -17.09 -11.22 3.25
N SER A 49 -17.20 -10.16 2.45
CA SER A 49 -17.56 -10.27 1.03
C SER A 49 -16.42 -10.70 0.12
N GLY A 50 -15.17 -10.76 0.60
CA GLY A 50 -13.98 -11.08 -0.20
C GLY A 50 -13.48 -9.93 -1.09
N ILE A 51 -14.03 -8.74 -0.93
CA ILE A 51 -13.63 -7.55 -1.70
C ILE A 51 -12.19 -7.14 -1.37
N VAL A 52 -11.78 -7.21 -0.10
CA VAL A 52 -10.39 -6.90 0.29
C VAL A 52 -9.39 -7.87 -0.36
N GLN A 53 -9.75 -9.16 -0.47
CA GLN A 53 -8.95 -10.15 -1.20
C GLN A 53 -8.84 -9.78 -2.69
N SER A 54 -9.92 -9.32 -3.28
CA SER A 54 -9.94 -8.88 -4.68
C SER A 54 -9.06 -7.65 -4.91
N ALA A 55 -9.02 -6.72 -3.94
CA ALA A 55 -8.16 -5.54 -4.02
C ALA A 55 -6.67 -5.91 -3.96
N LEU A 56 -6.29 -6.79 -3.04
CA LEU A 56 -4.94 -7.36 -2.98
C LEU A 56 -4.56 -8.05 -4.29
N GLU A 57 -5.48 -8.85 -4.85
CA GLU A 57 -5.29 -9.50 -6.15
C GLU A 57 -5.14 -8.52 -7.31
N ARG A 58 -5.71 -7.31 -7.23
CA ARG A 58 -5.52 -6.24 -8.22
C ARG A 58 -4.18 -5.51 -8.08
N VAL A 59 -3.65 -5.42 -6.86
CA VAL A 59 -2.33 -4.81 -6.62
C VAL A 59 -1.20 -5.76 -7.05
N LEU A 60 -1.40 -7.08 -6.99
CA LEU A 60 -0.35 -8.05 -7.28
C LEU A 60 0.27 -7.92 -8.70
N PRO A 61 -0.50 -7.74 -9.79
CA PRO A 61 0.09 -7.48 -11.11
C PRO A 61 0.93 -6.20 -11.18
N VAL A 62 0.63 -5.19 -10.36
CA VAL A 62 1.47 -3.99 -10.24
C VAL A 62 2.81 -4.35 -9.60
N ALA A 63 2.78 -5.10 -8.49
CA ALA A 63 4.00 -5.59 -7.83
C ALA A 63 4.85 -6.49 -8.72
N LEU A 64 4.23 -7.39 -9.50
CA LEU A 64 4.94 -8.26 -10.43
C LEU A 64 5.62 -7.50 -11.59
N TYR A 65 5.16 -6.28 -11.90
CA TYR A 65 5.83 -5.41 -12.86
C TYR A 65 6.92 -4.56 -12.21
N PHE A 66 6.63 -3.89 -11.09
CA PHE A 66 7.51 -2.90 -10.49
C PHE A 66 8.59 -3.52 -9.58
N ASP A 67 8.23 -4.47 -8.72
CA ASP A 67 9.13 -4.99 -7.69
C ASP A 67 10.02 -6.09 -8.28
N GLU A 68 11.33 -6.03 -8.01
CA GLU A 68 12.31 -7.00 -8.51
C GLU A 68 12.04 -8.44 -8.07
N ASP A 69 11.54 -8.64 -6.85
CA ASP A 69 11.15 -9.96 -6.38
C ASP A 69 9.64 -10.22 -6.45
N GLY A 70 8.89 -9.32 -7.08
CA GLY A 70 7.49 -9.51 -7.45
C GLY A 70 6.58 -9.76 -6.25
N ARG A 71 6.87 -9.12 -5.11
CA ARG A 71 6.09 -9.26 -3.87
C ARG A 71 5.41 -7.96 -3.48
N ILE A 72 4.38 -8.08 -2.65
CA ILE A 72 3.76 -6.94 -1.96
C ILE A 72 4.15 -7.01 -0.49
N ASP A 73 4.85 -5.99 0.00
CA ASP A 73 5.03 -5.78 1.43
C ASP A 73 3.68 -5.39 2.06
N THR A 74 3.21 -6.11 3.07
CA THR A 74 1.82 -5.99 3.53
C THR A 74 1.75 -5.60 5.00
N TRP A 75 0.89 -4.64 5.30
CA TRP A 75 0.58 -4.20 6.65
C TRP A 75 -0.93 -4.19 6.91
N VAL A 76 -1.29 -4.39 8.17
CA VAL A 76 -2.63 -4.14 8.69
C VAL A 76 -2.57 -3.14 9.83
N PHE A 77 -3.60 -2.32 9.97
CA PHE A 77 -3.66 -1.28 11.01
C PHE A 77 -5.09 -1.03 11.49
N SER A 78 -5.20 -0.57 12.73
CA SER A 78 -6.44 -0.06 13.32
C SER A 78 -6.13 1.11 14.26
N SER A 79 -6.91 1.29 15.32
CA SER A 79 -6.77 2.37 16.30
C SER A 79 -5.61 2.18 17.28
N ASP A 80 -5.18 3.29 17.85
CA ASP A 80 -4.05 3.46 18.76
C ASP A 80 -2.73 3.14 18.06
N ASP A 81 -1.85 2.37 18.69
CA ASP A 81 -0.57 1.91 18.12
C ASP A 81 -0.70 0.52 17.44
N ARG A 82 -1.93 0.05 17.21
CA ARG A 82 -2.17 -1.31 16.74
C ARG A 82 -2.00 -1.44 15.24
N MET A 83 -0.85 -2.00 14.87
CA MET A 83 -0.53 -2.37 13.50
C MET A 83 0.36 -3.61 13.49
N ALA A 84 0.46 -4.27 12.34
CA ALA A 84 1.41 -5.36 12.12
C ALA A 84 1.86 -5.40 10.66
N SER A 85 3.15 -5.71 10.45
CA SER A 85 3.64 -6.23 9.19
C SER A 85 3.27 -7.71 9.05
N LEU A 86 2.98 -8.14 7.83
CA LEU A 86 2.60 -9.50 7.49
C LEU A 86 3.62 -10.11 6.52
N LYS A 87 3.52 -11.43 6.33
CA LYS A 87 4.31 -12.11 5.30
C LYS A 87 4.01 -11.51 3.92
N PRO A 88 5.01 -11.21 3.08
CA PRO A 88 4.75 -10.64 1.77
C PRO A 88 3.82 -11.49 0.90
N VAL A 89 2.98 -10.83 0.12
CA VAL A 89 2.14 -11.49 -0.89
C VAL A 89 2.99 -11.73 -2.13
N THR A 90 2.90 -12.91 -2.72
CA THR A 90 3.56 -13.24 -3.99
C THR A 90 2.59 -13.96 -4.92
N SER A 91 3.01 -14.19 -6.17
CA SER A 91 2.27 -15.02 -7.13
C SER A 91 1.97 -16.44 -6.65
N SER A 92 2.68 -16.94 -5.63
CA SER A 92 2.45 -18.26 -5.05
C SER A 92 1.66 -18.26 -3.74
N THR A 93 1.46 -17.09 -3.11
CA THR A 93 0.81 -16.98 -1.79
C THR A 93 -0.47 -16.17 -1.76
N TYR A 94 -0.83 -15.47 -2.86
CA TYR A 94 -1.96 -14.54 -2.87
C TYR A 94 -3.32 -15.20 -2.63
N GLU A 95 -3.54 -16.43 -3.12
CA GLU A 95 -4.84 -17.09 -2.99
C GLU A 95 -5.22 -17.28 -1.52
N GLY A 96 -6.38 -16.75 -1.14
CA GLY A 96 -6.90 -16.83 0.23
C GLY A 96 -6.04 -16.11 1.28
N TYR A 97 -5.11 -15.24 0.86
CA TYR A 97 -4.20 -14.53 1.74
C TYR A 97 -4.93 -13.76 2.83
N VAL A 98 -5.95 -12.97 2.48
CA VAL A 98 -6.70 -12.15 3.45
C VAL A 98 -7.31 -13.02 4.55
N ARG A 99 -7.86 -14.17 4.20
CA ARG A 99 -8.40 -15.09 5.20
C ARG A 99 -7.29 -15.65 6.09
N ARG A 100 -6.26 -16.22 5.46
CA ARG A 100 -5.21 -17.00 6.13
C ARG A 100 -4.29 -16.13 7.01
N GLU A 101 -3.85 -15.00 6.47
CA GLU A 101 -2.84 -14.14 7.11
C GLU A 101 -3.47 -12.98 7.90
N ILE A 102 -4.73 -12.60 7.61
CA ILE A 102 -5.43 -11.49 8.29
C ILE A 102 -6.54 -11.99 9.22
N THR A 103 -7.66 -12.47 8.69
CA THR A 103 -8.88 -12.66 9.51
C THR A 103 -8.85 -13.89 10.40
N GLU A 104 -8.15 -14.96 10.00
CA GLU A 104 -7.99 -16.20 10.78
C GLU A 104 -6.62 -16.29 11.48
N ASN A 105 -5.80 -15.25 11.39
CA ASN A 105 -4.49 -15.22 12.04
C ASN A 105 -4.63 -14.91 13.54
N PRO A 106 -4.31 -15.86 14.44
CA PRO A 106 -4.49 -15.66 15.89
C PRO A 106 -3.63 -14.52 16.45
N SER A 107 -2.51 -14.20 15.78
CA SER A 107 -1.59 -13.14 16.21
C SER A 107 -2.19 -11.75 16.03
N LEU A 108 -3.21 -11.60 15.17
CA LEU A 108 -3.84 -10.32 14.87
C LEU A 108 -5.09 -10.03 15.68
N GLN A 109 -5.51 -10.94 16.57
CA GLN A 109 -6.75 -10.78 17.36
C GLN A 109 -6.83 -9.45 18.13
N ARG A 110 -5.70 -8.89 18.54
CA ARG A 110 -5.64 -7.61 19.26
C ARG A 110 -5.67 -6.39 18.35
N ILE A 111 -5.35 -6.55 17.07
CA ILE A 111 -5.27 -5.50 16.05
C ILE A 111 -6.59 -5.39 15.30
N LEU A 112 -7.27 -6.50 15.02
CA LEU A 112 -8.51 -6.50 14.27
C LEU A 112 -9.64 -5.73 14.96
N TRP A 113 -10.44 -5.07 14.14
CA TRP A 113 -11.77 -4.53 14.45
C TRP A 113 -11.79 -3.39 15.47
N GLY A 114 -10.71 -2.61 15.52
CA GLY A 114 -10.63 -1.35 16.25
C GLY A 114 -11.27 -0.17 15.52
N GLY A 115 -10.88 1.04 15.92
CA GLY A 115 -11.04 2.24 15.10
C GLY A 115 -9.93 2.34 14.05
N THR A 116 -9.56 3.56 13.69
CA THR A 116 -8.64 3.83 12.58
C THR A 116 -7.66 4.93 12.98
N ASP A 117 -6.36 4.62 13.01
CA ASP A 117 -5.25 5.56 13.13
C ASP A 117 -4.21 5.25 12.04
N TYR A 118 -3.73 6.28 11.33
CA TYR A 118 -2.88 6.11 10.15
C TYR A 118 -1.39 6.27 10.44
N GLU A 119 -1.04 7.09 11.43
CA GLU A 119 0.32 7.42 11.76
C GLU A 119 1.19 6.19 12.07
N PRO A 120 0.74 5.17 12.83
CA PRO A 120 1.59 4.04 13.18
C PRO A 120 2.04 3.23 11.97
N VAL A 121 1.14 3.05 10.99
CA VAL A 121 1.45 2.28 9.78
C VAL A 121 2.28 3.09 8.80
N ILE A 122 2.00 4.39 8.62
CA ILE A 122 2.85 5.29 7.82
C ILE A 122 4.27 5.29 8.39
N ARG A 123 4.42 5.40 9.71
CA ARG A 123 5.72 5.34 10.40
C ARG A 123 6.43 4.03 10.13
N SER A 124 5.71 2.91 10.23
CA SER A 124 6.27 1.60 9.93
C SER A 124 6.74 1.47 8.49
N ASN A 125 6.01 2.03 7.51
CA ASN A 125 6.44 2.01 6.11
C ASN A 125 7.75 2.76 5.94
N LEU A 126 7.83 3.99 6.48
CA LEU A 126 9.04 4.82 6.38
C LEU A 126 10.25 4.12 7.01
N MET A 127 10.06 3.44 8.15
CA MET A 127 11.14 2.64 8.75
C MET A 127 11.52 1.43 7.90
N ALA A 128 10.54 0.69 7.36
CA ALA A 128 10.78 -0.50 6.54
C ALA A 128 11.55 -0.17 5.25
N TYR A 129 11.30 1.00 4.67
CA TYR A 129 12.01 1.48 3.48
C TYR A 129 13.25 2.33 3.80
N GLY A 130 13.68 2.41 5.07
CA GLY A 130 14.90 3.12 5.48
C GLY A 130 14.81 4.65 5.44
N LEU A 131 13.61 5.21 5.26
CA LEU A 131 13.33 6.65 5.14
C LEU A 131 13.19 7.35 6.50
N LEU A 132 13.15 6.59 7.59
CA LEU A 132 13.07 7.15 8.94
C LEU A 132 13.94 6.35 9.92
N GLU A 133 14.88 7.04 10.58
CA GLU A 133 15.67 6.43 11.65
C GLU A 133 14.81 6.08 12.87
N ALA A 134 15.01 4.88 13.42
CA ALA A 134 14.32 4.43 14.63
C ALA A 134 14.78 5.20 15.87
N ARG A 135 14.17 6.36 16.16
CA ARG A 135 14.32 7.03 17.47
C ARG A 135 13.26 6.50 18.44
N ASN A 136 13.70 5.85 19.52
CA ASN A 136 12.84 5.30 20.59
C ASN A 136 11.72 4.34 20.13
N ALA A 137 11.95 3.55 19.09
CA ALA A 137 10.96 2.60 18.55
C ALA A 137 10.84 1.28 19.35
N GLY A 138 11.15 1.26 20.64
CA GLY A 138 11.29 0.02 21.42
C GLY A 138 10.05 -0.91 21.45
N GLY A 139 8.85 -0.36 21.23
CA GLY A 139 7.60 -1.12 21.09
C GLY A 139 7.21 -1.42 19.63
N LEU A 140 7.38 -0.44 18.73
CA LEU A 140 7.08 -0.57 17.30
C LEU A 140 8.00 -1.59 16.63
N LEU A 141 9.27 -1.67 17.03
CA LEU A 141 10.17 -2.72 16.57
C LEU A 141 9.58 -4.11 16.93
N GLY A 142 9.05 -4.33 18.13
CA GLY A 142 8.42 -5.63 18.45
C GLY A 142 7.27 -6.02 17.51
N MET A 143 6.55 -5.03 16.96
CA MET A 143 5.41 -5.22 16.06
C MET A 143 5.78 -5.26 14.57
N ILE A 144 6.91 -4.65 14.20
CA ILE A 144 7.55 -4.76 12.88
C ILE A 144 8.33 -6.09 12.77
N PHE A 145 8.99 -6.52 13.86
CA PHE A 145 9.94 -7.63 13.91
C PHE A 145 9.33 -8.95 14.44
N GLY A 146 8.00 -9.00 14.64
CA GLY A 146 7.26 -10.06 15.33
C GLY A 146 7.18 -11.44 14.64
N GLN A 147 7.78 -11.61 13.46
CA GLN A 147 8.03 -12.92 12.86
C GLN A 147 9.46 -12.93 12.29
N THR A 148 10.41 -13.40 13.12
CA THR A 148 11.77 -13.86 12.75
C THR A 148 12.44 -13.17 11.55
N ARG A 149 13.46 -12.35 11.85
CA ARG A 149 14.47 -11.80 10.91
C ARG A 149 15.13 -12.80 9.96
N ASP A 150 14.98 -14.10 10.19
CA ASP A 150 15.47 -15.11 9.26
C ASP A 150 14.51 -15.20 8.05
N THR A 151 14.75 -14.40 6.99
CA THR A 151 14.67 -14.82 5.55
C THR A 151 14.31 -13.75 4.50
N PHE A 152 14.08 -12.47 4.81
CA PHE A 152 13.68 -11.51 3.75
C PHE A 152 14.54 -10.23 3.72
N GLY A 153 15.78 -10.35 3.23
CA GLY A 153 16.49 -9.34 2.42
C GLY A 153 16.46 -7.84 2.81
N GLU A 154 16.31 -7.49 4.10
CA GLU A 154 16.18 -6.09 4.54
C GLU A 154 17.45 -5.23 4.29
N GLU A 155 18.63 -5.82 4.15
CA GLU A 155 19.87 -5.05 3.95
C GLU A 155 20.06 -4.51 2.51
N THR A 156 19.19 -4.84 1.54
CA THR A 156 19.50 -4.62 0.10
C THR A 156 18.50 -3.79 -0.72
N ARG A 157 17.60 -2.98 -0.11
CA ARG A 157 16.59 -2.19 -0.87
C ARG A 157 16.58 -0.68 -0.63
N SER A 158 17.58 -0.15 0.07
CA SER A 158 17.78 1.29 0.17
C SER A 158 18.03 1.87 -1.22
N GLY A 159 17.37 2.98 -1.57
CA GLY A 159 17.55 3.64 -2.86
C GLY A 159 16.49 3.30 -3.91
N VAL A 160 15.62 2.32 -3.69
CA VAL A 160 14.56 1.96 -4.65
C VAL A 160 13.22 2.60 -4.23
N PRO A 161 12.53 3.33 -5.13
CA PRO A 161 11.24 3.95 -4.82
C PRO A 161 10.19 2.94 -4.42
N ALA A 162 9.24 3.35 -3.57
CA ALA A 162 8.17 2.51 -3.05
C ALA A 162 6.80 3.10 -3.44
N ILE A 163 5.96 2.27 -4.07
CA ILE A 163 4.56 2.57 -4.32
C ILE A 163 3.75 1.91 -3.22
N ASN A 164 3.10 2.71 -2.36
CA ASN A 164 2.43 2.18 -1.19
C ASN A 164 0.92 2.45 -1.26
N TYR A 165 0.15 1.39 -1.51
CA TYR A 165 -1.31 1.46 -1.55
C TYR A 165 -1.87 1.49 -0.13
N PHE A 166 -2.79 2.40 0.13
CA PHE A 166 -3.38 2.61 1.45
C PHE A 166 -4.89 2.47 1.38
N LEU A 167 -5.45 1.39 1.92
CA LEU A 167 -6.85 1.03 1.76
C LEU A 167 -7.64 1.27 3.06
N THR A 168 -8.67 2.11 3.02
CA THR A 168 -9.48 2.50 4.19
C THR A 168 -10.88 2.95 3.75
N ASP A 169 -11.88 2.84 4.64
CA ASP A 169 -13.27 3.22 4.36
C ASP A 169 -13.74 4.51 5.03
N GLY A 170 -12.85 5.24 5.72
CA GLY A 170 -13.28 6.44 6.41
C GLY A 170 -12.15 7.24 7.05
N MET A 171 -12.49 7.97 8.11
CA MET A 171 -11.60 8.89 8.80
C MET A 171 -10.67 8.19 9.79
N ASN A 172 -9.52 8.80 10.03
CA ASN A 172 -8.63 8.47 11.14
C ASN A 172 -8.84 9.37 12.36
N SER A 173 -8.51 8.88 13.55
CA SER A 173 -8.63 9.66 14.81
C SER A 173 -7.35 10.47 15.11
N ASP A 174 -6.24 10.12 14.49
CA ASP A 174 -4.90 10.68 14.71
C ASP A 174 -4.47 11.70 13.64
N HIS A 175 -5.43 12.49 13.11
CA HIS A 175 -5.24 13.49 12.04
C HIS A 175 -3.92 14.27 12.15
N ASP A 176 -3.68 14.92 13.30
CA ASP A 176 -2.51 15.77 13.52
C ASP A 176 -1.19 14.99 13.59
N ALA A 177 -1.22 13.72 14.01
CA ALA A 177 -0.04 12.88 14.07
C ALA A 177 0.32 12.36 12.67
N ALA A 178 -0.68 11.85 11.94
CA ALA A 178 -0.49 11.37 10.58
C ALA A 178 -0.06 12.50 9.62
N TRP A 179 -0.69 13.68 9.71
CA TRP A 179 -0.35 14.84 8.88
C TRP A 179 1.09 15.31 9.09
N ARG A 180 1.52 15.40 10.36
CA ARG A 180 2.90 15.77 10.70
C ARG A 180 3.90 14.78 10.12
N LEU A 181 3.59 13.48 10.19
CA LEU A 181 4.47 12.46 9.67
C LEU A 181 4.56 12.46 8.14
N LEU A 182 3.46 12.72 7.43
CA LEU A 182 3.49 12.95 5.99
C LEU A 182 4.32 14.18 5.61
N THR A 183 4.21 15.27 6.41
CA THR A 183 5.05 16.46 6.25
C THR A 183 6.53 16.15 6.47
N GLU A 184 6.87 15.33 7.48
CA GLU A 184 8.25 14.88 7.72
C GLU A 184 8.77 14.01 6.58
N ALA A 185 7.93 13.11 6.05
CA ALA A 185 8.28 12.26 4.91
C ALA A 185 8.60 13.07 3.65
N GLU A 186 7.74 14.03 3.30
CA GLU A 186 7.95 14.92 2.14
C GLU A 186 9.34 15.60 2.16
N HIS A 187 9.73 16.16 3.30
CA HIS A 187 10.99 16.88 3.43
C HIS A 187 12.24 15.98 3.40
N ALA A 188 12.07 14.65 3.48
CA ALA A 188 13.17 13.70 3.55
C ALA A 188 13.65 13.20 2.17
N GLU A 189 13.36 13.91 1.07
CA GLU A 189 13.59 13.46 -0.32
C GLU A 189 13.03 12.05 -0.55
N SER A 190 11.82 11.81 -0.01
CA SER A 190 11.37 10.45 0.24
C SER A 190 10.99 9.70 -1.03
N GLN A 191 11.66 8.59 -1.25
CA GLN A 191 11.42 7.59 -2.29
C GLN A 191 10.14 6.77 -2.04
N ILE A 192 9.05 7.39 -1.57
CA ILE A 192 7.77 6.71 -1.33
C ILE A 192 6.60 7.56 -1.82
N TYR A 193 5.71 6.92 -2.59
CA TYR A 193 4.46 7.49 -3.05
C TYR A 193 3.28 6.72 -2.46
N TYR A 194 2.37 7.41 -1.80
CA TYR A 194 1.15 6.81 -1.25
C TYR A 194 -0.01 6.93 -2.23
N VAL A 195 -0.62 5.80 -2.60
CA VAL A 195 -1.90 5.77 -3.32
C VAL A 195 -3.01 5.48 -2.31
N MET A 196 -3.65 6.54 -1.81
CA MET A 196 -4.74 6.43 -0.83
C MET A 196 -6.05 6.08 -1.52
N VAL A 197 -6.57 4.88 -1.24
CA VAL A 197 -7.81 4.34 -1.79
C VAL A 197 -8.91 4.42 -0.73
N GLY A 198 -9.79 5.41 -0.88
CA GLY A 198 -10.97 5.58 -0.02
C GLY A 198 -12.16 4.77 -0.53
N ILE A 199 -12.70 3.89 0.32
CA ILE A 199 -13.80 2.99 -0.02
C ILE A 199 -15.13 3.46 0.59
N GLY A 200 -16.18 3.51 -0.21
CA GLY A 200 -17.51 3.91 0.26
C GLY A 200 -17.79 5.39 0.04
N ASP A 201 -18.72 5.91 0.85
CA ASP A 201 -19.34 7.23 0.65
C ASP A 201 -18.86 8.30 1.65
N ASP A 202 -17.78 8.03 2.38
CA ASP A 202 -17.14 9.05 3.24
C ASP A 202 -16.66 10.25 2.40
N GLU A 203 -16.54 11.41 3.02
CA GLU A 203 -16.04 12.61 2.33
C GLU A 203 -14.53 12.54 2.08
N PHE A 204 -13.81 11.71 2.85
CA PHE A 204 -12.38 11.49 2.82
C PHE A 204 -11.58 12.80 2.97
N GLU A 205 -11.99 13.67 3.91
CA GLU A 205 -11.37 14.99 4.10
C GLU A 205 -9.86 14.90 4.29
N PHE A 206 -9.39 13.97 5.15
CA PHE A 206 -7.96 13.72 5.37
C PHE A 206 -7.25 13.30 4.08
N LEU A 207 -7.72 12.24 3.41
CA LEU A 207 -7.04 11.68 2.24
C LEU A 207 -7.01 12.69 1.08
N ARG A 208 -8.12 13.41 0.86
CA ARG A 208 -8.19 14.48 -0.13
C ARG A 208 -7.33 15.67 0.25
N GLY A 209 -7.22 15.98 1.54
CA GLY A 209 -6.32 17.02 2.05
C GLY A 209 -4.87 16.65 1.76
N ALA A 210 -4.48 15.42 2.13
CA ALA A 210 -3.12 14.91 1.93
C ALA A 210 -2.75 14.90 0.44
N ALA A 211 -3.62 14.41 -0.44
CA ALA A 211 -3.37 14.41 -1.88
C ALA A 211 -3.36 15.81 -2.54
N ARG A 212 -3.87 16.84 -1.84
CA ARG A 212 -3.78 18.23 -2.30
C ARG A 212 -2.50 18.92 -1.82
N GLU A 213 -2.03 18.56 -0.62
CA GLU A 213 -0.86 19.19 0.02
C GLU A 213 0.44 18.52 -0.39
N PHE A 214 0.49 17.19 -0.38
CA PHE A 214 1.74 16.44 -0.52
C PHE A 214 1.91 15.89 -1.94
N PRO A 215 3.02 16.19 -2.62
CA PRO A 215 3.26 15.77 -4.01
C PRO A 215 3.43 14.26 -4.17
N ASN A 216 3.77 13.56 -3.09
CA ASN A 216 3.93 12.10 -3.05
C ASN A 216 2.70 11.36 -2.51
N VAL A 217 1.52 12.01 -2.54
CA VAL A 217 0.25 11.39 -2.14
C VAL A 217 -0.78 11.55 -3.25
N GLY A 218 -1.29 10.43 -3.75
CA GLY A 218 -2.46 10.37 -4.64
C GLY A 218 -3.71 9.92 -3.89
N PHE A 219 -4.87 10.33 -4.36
CA PHE A 219 -6.16 9.86 -3.83
C PHE A 219 -7.06 9.29 -4.91
N VAL A 220 -7.65 8.13 -4.62
CA VAL A 220 -8.58 7.42 -5.47
C VAL A 220 -9.82 7.08 -4.64
N SER A 221 -11.00 7.45 -5.14
CA SER A 221 -12.26 7.09 -4.50
C SER A 221 -12.90 5.90 -5.19
N ALA A 222 -13.27 4.90 -4.40
CA ALA A 222 -13.99 3.71 -4.79
C ALA A 222 -15.29 3.61 -3.98
N ARG A 223 -16.36 4.28 -4.44
CA ARG A 223 -17.69 4.19 -3.78
C ARG A 223 -18.13 2.76 -3.53
N ASP A 224 -17.83 1.89 -4.48
CA ASP A 224 -17.98 0.45 -4.33
C ASP A 224 -16.66 -0.20 -4.74
N LEU A 225 -15.93 -0.71 -3.75
CA LEU A 225 -14.65 -1.35 -4.01
C LEU A 225 -14.81 -2.61 -4.86
N GLY A 226 -15.94 -3.31 -4.79
CA GLY A 226 -16.27 -4.43 -5.67
C GLY A 226 -16.42 -4.01 -7.14
N GLN A 227 -17.03 -2.86 -7.41
CA GLN A 227 -17.06 -2.27 -8.75
C GLN A 227 -15.69 -1.78 -9.18
N PHE A 228 -14.93 -1.13 -8.30
CA PHE A 228 -13.59 -0.66 -8.57
C PHE A 228 -12.67 -1.80 -9.00
N VAL A 229 -12.60 -2.88 -8.21
CA VAL A 229 -11.77 -4.05 -8.55
C VAL A 229 -12.34 -4.84 -9.72
N GLY A 230 -13.63 -4.71 -10.03
CA GLY A 230 -14.26 -5.34 -11.19
C GLY A 230 -14.11 -4.55 -12.48
N ALA A 231 -13.71 -3.28 -12.42
CA ALA A 231 -13.76 -2.39 -13.56
C ALA A 231 -12.64 -2.66 -14.58
N ASP A 232 -12.94 -2.35 -15.84
CA ASP A 232 -11.95 -2.46 -16.93
C ASP A 232 -10.80 -1.46 -16.76
N ASP A 233 -11.09 -0.33 -16.11
CA ASP A 233 -10.18 0.78 -15.86
C ASP A 233 -9.45 0.72 -14.49
N ALA A 234 -9.50 -0.43 -13.82
CA ALA A 234 -8.94 -0.58 -12.47
C ALA A 234 -7.45 -0.20 -12.40
N TYR A 235 -6.66 -0.53 -13.43
CA TYR A 235 -5.23 -0.19 -13.46
C TYR A 235 -4.97 1.27 -13.76
N GLU A 236 -5.79 1.96 -14.58
CA GLU A 236 -5.69 3.41 -14.72
C GLU A 236 -5.90 4.12 -13.36
N LYS A 237 -6.72 3.54 -12.47
CA LYS A 237 -6.93 4.09 -11.13
C LYS A 237 -5.83 3.71 -10.14
N LEU A 238 -5.27 2.50 -10.22
CA LEU A 238 -4.14 2.09 -9.39
C LEU A 238 -2.83 2.79 -9.80
N LEU A 239 -2.71 3.19 -11.06
CA LEU A 239 -1.55 3.88 -11.62
C LEU A 239 -1.96 5.29 -12.08
N PRO A 240 -2.32 6.19 -11.15
CA PRO A 240 -2.73 7.53 -11.51
C PRO A 240 -1.58 8.29 -12.20
N VAL A 241 -1.94 9.32 -12.97
CA VAL A 241 -0.99 10.11 -13.77
C VAL A 241 0.08 10.74 -12.88
N GLU A 242 -0.31 11.16 -11.68
CA GLU A 242 0.55 11.78 -10.67
C GLU A 242 1.63 10.79 -10.20
N LEU A 243 1.25 9.54 -9.90
CA LEU A 243 2.20 8.49 -9.56
C LEU A 243 3.17 8.21 -10.72
N CYS A 244 2.66 8.10 -11.94
CA CYS A 244 3.51 7.83 -13.11
C CYS A 244 4.48 8.98 -13.37
N SER A 245 4.06 10.22 -13.13
CA SER A 245 4.91 11.41 -13.26
C SER A 245 5.99 11.44 -12.19
N TRP A 246 5.63 11.08 -10.94
CA TRP A 246 6.57 10.94 -9.84
C TRP A 246 7.62 9.85 -10.12
N LEU A 247 7.20 8.66 -10.56
CA LEU A 247 8.12 7.55 -10.89
C LEU A 247 9.17 7.95 -11.93
N LYS A 248 8.78 8.71 -12.96
CA LYS A 248 9.72 9.19 -13.98
C LYS A 248 10.73 10.17 -13.41
N HIS A 249 10.28 11.07 -12.54
CA HIS A 249 11.16 12.06 -11.92
C HIS A 249 12.23 11.39 -11.04
N GLU A 250 11.82 10.41 -10.24
CA GLU A 250 12.75 9.63 -9.41
C GLU A 250 13.74 8.82 -10.26
N HIS A 251 13.31 8.29 -11.41
CA HIS A 251 14.19 7.54 -12.31
C HIS A 251 15.19 8.43 -13.06
N GLU A 252 14.76 9.58 -13.58
CA GLU A 252 15.63 10.52 -14.31
C GLU A 252 16.69 11.16 -13.41
N GLY A 253 16.41 11.31 -12.11
CA GLY A 253 17.37 11.83 -11.13
C GLY A 253 18.58 10.93 -10.87
N GLU A 254 18.50 9.63 -11.17
CA GLU A 254 19.62 8.69 -11.01
C GLU A 254 20.63 8.76 -12.18
N ASP A 255 20.19 9.13 -13.38
CA ASP A 255 21.02 9.13 -14.59
C ASP A 255 21.99 10.33 -14.69
N ASP A 256 21.72 11.44 -13.97
CA ASP A 256 22.55 12.64 -13.97
C ASP A 256 23.82 12.54 -13.09
N HIS A 257 24.05 11.39 -12.44
CA HIS A 257 25.20 11.14 -11.56
C HIS A 257 26.31 10.23 -12.13
N HIS A 258 26.32 9.99 -13.46
CA HIS A 258 27.36 9.20 -14.13
C HIS A 258 28.35 9.99 -15.00
#